data_AF-A0A848XZH4-F1
#
_entry.id   AF-A0A848XZH4-F1
#
_cell.length_a   1.000
_cell.length_b   1.000
_cell.length_c   1.000
_cell.angle_alpha   90.00
_cell.angle_beta   90.00
_cell.angle_gamma   90.00
#
_symmetry.space_group_name_H-M   'P 1'
#
loop_
_entity.id
_entity.type
_entity.pdbx_description
1 polymer ?
#
loop_
_entity_poly.entity_id
_entity_poly.type
_entity_poly.pdbx_seq_one_letter_code
_entity_poly.pdbx_strand_id
1 'polypeptide(L)' 'MTSPAPPSVRPLTDLVAYAEGSVVSRMLLKQKSGSVTLFAFAEGEG' A
#
# COMPACT_ATOMS: atom_id res chain seq x y z
N MET A 1 -24.00 -6.26 11.19
CA MET A 1 -23.46 -6.18 9.80
C MET A 1 -22.99 -4.75 9.61
N THR A 2 -21.67 -4.50 9.58
CA THR A 2 -21.13 -3.13 9.53
C THR A 2 -21.14 -2.62 8.09
N SER A 3 -21.84 -1.50 7.84
CA SER A 3 -21.82 -0.81 6.55
C SER A 3 -20.39 -0.37 6.22
N PRO A 4 -19.92 -0.52 4.96
CA PRO A 4 -18.59 -0.02 4.59
C PRO A 4 -18.52 1.49 4.83
N ALA A 5 -17.39 1.95 5.37
CA ALA A 5 -17.13 3.38 5.51
C ALA A 5 -17.19 4.06 4.12
N PRO A 6 -17.66 5.32 4.04
CA PRO A 6 -17.70 6.05 2.79
C PRO A 6 -16.28 6.19 2.19
N PRO A 7 -16.16 6.29 0.86
CA PRO A 7 -14.88 6.49 0.21
C PRO A 7 -14.23 7.79 0.71
N SER A 8 -12.93 7.75 0.96
CA SER A 8 -12.14 8.89 1.41
C SER A 8 -10.82 8.97 0.66
N VAL A 9 -10.39 10.17 0.33
CA VAL A 9 -9.06 10.42 -0.26
C VAL A 9 -8.00 10.25 0.83
N ARG A 10 -6.93 9.52 0.53
CA ARG A 10 -5.77 9.37 1.41
C ARG A 10 -4.46 9.51 0.62
N PRO A 11 -3.43 10.13 1.20
CA PRO A 11 -2.07 10.05 0.67
C PRO A 11 -1.59 8.60 0.60
N LEU A 12 -0.85 8.24 -0.46
CA LEU A 12 -0.28 6.89 -0.58
C LEU A 12 0.77 6.60 0.51
N THR A 13 1.45 7.64 0.99
CA THR A 13 2.43 7.56 2.10
C THR A 13 1.80 7.07 3.40
N ASP A 14 0.50 7.30 3.61
CA ASP A 14 -0.21 6.84 4.81
C ASP A 14 -0.59 5.35 4.70
N LEU A 15 -0.42 4.76 3.51
CA LEU A 15 -0.80 3.39 3.23
C LEU A 15 0.38 2.43 3.29
N VAL A 16 1.63 2.89 3.30
CA VAL A 16 2.81 2.02 3.37
C VAL A 16 3.84 2.63 4.31
N ALA A 17 4.49 1.79 5.12
CA ALA A 17 5.59 2.23 5.96
C ALA A 17 6.88 2.35 5.12
N TYR A 18 7.80 3.20 5.58
CA TYR A 18 9.15 3.28 5.05
C TYR A 18 10.13 2.71 6.08
N ALA A 19 11.14 1.99 5.61
CA ALA A 19 12.23 1.48 6.45
C ALA A 19 13.55 1.70 5.72
N GLU A 20 14.52 2.28 6.42
CA GLU A 20 15.84 2.56 5.87
C GLU A 20 16.57 1.26 5.48
N GLY A 21 17.23 1.25 4.33
CA GLY A 21 17.93 0.07 3.80
C GLY A 21 17.01 -1.13 3.52
N SER A 22 15.76 -0.89 3.13
CA SER A 22 14.79 -1.97 2.87
C SER A 22 13.74 -1.59 1.84
N VAL A 23 13.16 -2.62 1.20
CA VAL A 23 11.93 -2.52 0.41
C VAL A 23 10.75 -2.98 1.26
N VAL A 24 9.79 -2.10 1.49
CA VAL A 24 8.54 -2.41 2.19
C VAL A 24 7.41 -2.53 1.18
N SER A 25 6.59 -3.57 1.28
CA SER A 25 5.43 -3.76 0.38
C SER A 25 4.13 -3.96 1.15
N ARG A 26 3.03 -3.47 0.57
CA ARG A 26 1.68 -3.70 1.06
C ARG A 26 0.73 -3.98 -0.10
N MET A 27 0.07 -5.13 -0.06
CA MET A 27 -1.01 -5.43 -1.00
C MET A 27 -2.28 -4.65 -0.59
N LEU A 28 -2.72 -3.75 -1.47
CA LEU A 28 -3.91 -2.91 -1.23
C LEU A 28 -5.18 -3.60 -1.71
N LEU A 29 -5.11 -4.29 -2.86
CA LEU A 29 -6.24 -4.97 -3.47
C LEU A 29 -5.80 -6.34 -3.98
N LYS A 30 -6.64 -7.34 -3.75
CA LYS A 30 -6.55 -8.65 -4.37
C LYS A 30 -7.92 -9.02 -4.91
N GLN A 31 -8.01 -9.18 -6.22
CA GLN A 31 -9.19 -9.65 -6.91
C GLN A 31 -8.82 -10.77 -7.88
N LYS A 32 -9.82 -11.45 -8.44
CA LYS A 32 -9.60 -12.46 -9.48
C LYS A 32 -8.90 -11.89 -10.71
N SER A 33 -9.22 -10.65 -11.08
CA SER A 33 -8.67 -9.95 -12.25
C SER A 33 -7.25 -9.42 -12.03
N GLY A 34 -6.76 -9.37 -10.79
CA GLY A 34 -5.43 -8.86 -10.49
C GLY A 34 -5.27 -8.37 -9.07
N SER A 35 -4.08 -7.83 -8.78
CA SER A 35 -3.75 -7.22 -7.50
C SER A 35 -3.05 -5.90 -7.68
N VAL A 36 -3.22 -5.03 -6.69
CA VAL A 36 -2.48 -3.78 -6.58
C VAL A 36 -1.62 -3.88 -5.33
N THR A 37 -0.31 -3.76 -5.51
CA THR A 37 0.68 -3.75 -4.43
C THR A 37 1.41 -2.42 -4.45
N LEU A 38 1.47 -1.77 -3.30
CA LEU A 38 2.21 -0.54 -3.08
C LEU A 38 3.57 -0.88 -2.48
N PHE A 39 4.64 -0.26 -2.98
CA PHE A 39 6.00 -0.45 -2.52
C PHE A 39 6.61 0.87 -2.07
N ALA A 40 7.43 0.82 -1.03
CA ALA A 40 8.31 1.89 -0.59
C ALA A 40 9.74 1.35 -0.63
N PHE A 41 10.61 2.03 -1.38
CA PHE A 41 12.00 1.68 -1.56
C PHE A 41 12.85 2.69 -0.81
N ALA A 42 13.78 2.22 0.01
CA ALA A 42 14.83 3.07 0.52
C ALA A 42 15.79 3.49 -0.60
N GLU A 43 16.56 4.55 -0.35
CA GLU A 43 17.60 4.97 -1.28
C GLU A 43 18.56 3.81 -1.58
N GLY A 44 18.80 3.53 -2.87
CA GLY A 44 19.65 2.43 -3.32
C GLY A 44 18.96 1.06 -3.43
N GLU A 45 17.70 0.92 -3.01
CA GLU A 45 16.92 -0.31 -3.16
C GLU A 45 16.10 -0.32 -4.47
N GLY A 46 16.03 -1.45 -5.20
CA GLY A 46 15.32 -1.56 -6.48
C GLY A 46 15.29 -2.95 -7.10
#